data_AF-A0A968MLF1-F1
#
_entry.id   AF-A0A968MLF1-F1
#
_cell.length_a   1.000
_cell.length_b   1.000
_cell.length_c   1.000
_cell.angle_alpha   90.00
_cell.angle_beta   90.00
_cell.angle_gamma   90.00
#
_symmetry.space_group_name_H-M   'P 1'
#
loop_
_entity.id
_entity.type
_entity.pdbx_description
1 polymer ?
#
loop_
_entity_poly.entity_id
_entity_poly.type
_entity_poly.pdbx_seq_one_letter_code
_entity_poly.pdbx_strand_id
1 'polypeptide(L)'
;MNEGPCRQADPQRVVVGAIPGTELLLAVHRELDAVLLGGADALALDSDALGVRGFVVSFPLGATFDPADPGVAGQLIDRLLDPAFSDGLPGVTGVAERVDETLRQRVTIGIFAGERTQRRITMVNDVLLSRVRDGLLSDLSRVPLVGLTGLPTPPTEGPVRVLLLQAVALVDDRNATATFIVSLADESSSVEAALVMNDLTNGTHIGESGELLEATCEDFSAEALAVDFLWVVDNSSSMQEEQEALASAAVTFFEALGESQIDFRLGVITTDGEALRGGSFVDDLASFQSIVRVGVNGNGIEAGLEYALRAIDRAKTSTDTATRLRPNAVPVLIFFSDEEATNLRPWTITSMTSSKKRSCRSRSSARVHAAASPSAVGSRGWVRATFAWSRR
;
A
#
# COMPACT_ATOMS: atom_id res chain seq x y z
N MET A 1 -0.49 -28.42 0.70
CA MET A 1 -1.74 -28.49 1.46
C MET A 1 -1.49 -27.80 2.78
N ASN A 2 -1.62 -26.48 2.81
CA ASN A 2 -1.62 -25.68 4.04
C ASN A 2 -3.03 -25.12 4.14
N GLU A 3 -3.90 -25.90 4.78
CA GLU A 3 -5.22 -25.43 5.17
C GLU A 3 -5.01 -24.44 6.33
N GLY A 4 -5.01 -23.14 6.01
CA GLY A 4 -5.21 -22.11 7.02
C GLY A 4 -6.62 -22.30 7.59
N PRO A 5 -6.80 -22.46 8.91
CA PRO A 5 -8.13 -22.67 9.46
C PRO A 5 -8.96 -21.42 9.19
N CYS A 6 -10.13 -21.58 8.55
CA CYS A 6 -11.11 -20.52 8.40
C CYS A 6 -11.47 -19.98 9.79
N ARG A 7 -10.83 -18.88 10.20
CA ARG A 7 -10.92 -18.31 11.55
C ARG A 7 -12.28 -17.65 11.86
N GLN A 8 -13.21 -17.64 10.90
CA GLN A 8 -14.53 -17.01 11.03
C GLN A 8 -15.72 -18.01 11.05
N ALA A 9 -15.48 -19.32 11.04
CA ALA A 9 -16.55 -20.32 11.16
C ALA A 9 -17.01 -20.59 12.61
N ASP A 10 -16.69 -19.72 13.58
CA ASP A 10 -17.09 -19.89 14.98
C ASP A 10 -18.27 -18.97 15.33
N PRO A 11 -19.50 -19.50 15.52
CA PRO A 11 -20.66 -18.74 15.98
C PRO A 11 -20.44 -18.04 17.34
N GLN A 12 -19.39 -18.43 18.08
CA GLN A 12 -18.96 -17.80 19.32
C GLN A 12 -18.10 -16.55 19.11
N ARG A 13 -17.81 -16.12 17.86
CA ARG A 13 -16.92 -14.97 17.59
C ARG A 13 -17.61 -13.72 17.04
N VAL A 14 -18.88 -13.80 16.67
CA VAL A 14 -19.62 -12.67 16.11
C VAL A 14 -20.84 -12.36 16.99
N VAL A 15 -21.22 -11.09 17.07
CA VAL A 15 -22.48 -10.62 17.67
C VAL A 15 -23.23 -9.85 16.62
N VAL A 16 -24.52 -10.13 16.49
CA VAL A 16 -25.41 -9.37 15.59
C VAL A 16 -26.16 -8.34 16.42
N GLY A 17 -26.10 -7.09 15.98
CA GLY A 17 -26.83 -5.97 16.56
C GLY A 17 -27.54 -5.14 15.49
N ALA A 18 -28.47 -4.29 15.88
CA ALA A 18 -29.10 -3.33 14.97
C ALA A 18 -28.14 -2.16 14.71
N ILE A 19 -28.15 -1.64 13.48
CA ILE A 19 -27.55 -0.35 13.16
C ILE A 19 -28.54 0.75 13.55
N PRO A 20 -28.20 1.64 14.51
CA PRO A 20 -29.09 2.72 14.93
C PRO A 20 -29.55 3.58 13.75
N GLY A 21 -30.80 4.05 13.78
CA GLY A 21 -31.37 4.87 12.70
C GLY A 21 -31.70 4.13 11.40
N THR A 22 -31.57 2.79 11.35
CA THR A 22 -31.85 1.99 10.15
C THR A 22 -32.60 0.69 10.49
N GLU A 23 -33.06 -0.02 9.46
CA GLU A 23 -33.59 -1.39 9.58
C GLU A 23 -32.52 -2.47 9.37
N LEU A 24 -31.25 -2.07 9.27
CA LEU A 24 -30.13 -2.95 8.99
C LEU A 24 -29.57 -3.59 10.26
N LEU A 25 -29.01 -4.77 10.07
CA LEU A 25 -28.26 -5.50 11.08
C LEU A 25 -26.76 -5.43 10.76
N LEU A 26 -25.97 -5.41 11.83
CA LEU A 26 -24.52 -5.40 11.83
C LEU A 26 -24.01 -6.64 12.54
N ALA A 27 -23.24 -7.45 11.83
CA ALA A 27 -22.43 -8.51 12.39
C ALA A 27 -21.08 -7.92 12.83
N VAL A 28 -20.76 -7.99 14.12
CA VAL A 28 -19.54 -7.41 14.68
C VAL A 28 -18.69 -8.50 15.30
N HIS A 29 -17.40 -8.51 15.01
CA HIS A 29 -16.44 -9.39 15.66
C HIS A 29 -16.41 -9.13 17.18
N ARG A 30 -16.45 -10.17 18.02
CA ARG A 30 -16.53 -10.06 19.50
C ARG A 30 -15.33 -9.40 20.17
N GLU A 31 -14.22 -9.26 19.47
CA GLU A 31 -13.08 -8.47 19.98
C GLU A 31 -13.31 -6.96 19.85
N LEU A 32 -14.39 -6.53 19.19
CA LEU A 32 -14.86 -5.16 19.16
C LEU A 32 -15.99 -4.99 20.18
N ASP A 33 -15.80 -4.03 21.07
CA ASP A 33 -16.84 -3.53 21.95
C ASP A 33 -17.73 -2.56 21.18
N ALA A 34 -18.99 -2.97 20.97
CA ALA A 34 -20.01 -2.13 20.34
C ALA A 34 -20.77 -1.33 21.42
N VAL A 35 -20.60 -0.01 21.41
CA VAL A 35 -21.21 0.90 22.39
C VAL A 35 -22.18 1.83 21.71
N LEU A 36 -23.45 1.80 22.11
CA LEU A 36 -24.46 2.76 21.64
C LEU A 36 -24.14 4.15 22.15
N LEU A 37 -24.11 5.11 21.23
CA LEU A 37 -23.81 6.50 21.52
C LEU A 37 -25.11 7.29 21.67
N GLY A 38 -25.13 8.20 22.64
CA GLY A 38 -26.23 9.16 22.77
C GLY A 38 -25.94 10.43 21.98
N GLY A 39 -26.98 10.99 21.36
CA GLY A 39 -26.91 12.24 20.59
C GLY A 39 -26.87 12.05 19.08
N ALA A 40 -26.58 10.83 18.60
CA ALA A 40 -26.61 10.46 17.19
C ALA A 40 -27.08 9.00 17.05
N ASP A 41 -27.57 8.64 15.86
CA ASP A 41 -27.81 7.26 15.47
C ASP A 41 -26.45 6.59 15.15
N ALA A 42 -25.72 6.20 16.20
CA ALA A 42 -24.34 5.72 16.07
C ALA A 42 -23.95 4.66 17.10
N LEU A 43 -22.99 3.81 16.69
CA LEU A 43 -22.27 2.87 17.55
C LEU A 43 -20.78 3.22 17.50
N ALA A 44 -20.08 3.25 18.64
CA ALA A 44 -18.63 3.12 18.65
C ALA A 44 -18.24 1.63 18.58
N LEU A 45 -17.20 1.31 17.82
CA LEU A 45 -16.68 -0.03 17.59
C LEU A 45 -15.19 -0.05 17.92
N ASP A 46 -14.84 -0.31 19.17
CA ASP A 46 -13.46 -0.21 19.66
C ASP A 46 -12.89 -1.58 20.04
N SER A 47 -11.59 -1.76 19.85
CA SER A 47 -10.85 -2.89 20.43
C SER A 47 -9.53 -2.42 20.98
N ASP A 48 -9.38 -2.43 22.31
CA ASP A 48 -8.08 -2.14 22.94
C ASP A 48 -7.04 -3.22 22.65
N ALA A 49 -7.47 -4.48 22.56
CA ALA A 49 -6.59 -5.61 22.27
C ALA A 49 -5.96 -5.51 20.87
N LEU A 50 -6.74 -5.03 19.88
CA LEU A 50 -6.29 -4.88 18.50
C LEU A 50 -5.77 -3.47 18.17
N GLY A 51 -5.98 -2.50 19.06
CA GLY A 51 -5.69 -1.08 18.79
C GLY A 51 -6.56 -0.48 17.68
N VAL A 52 -7.78 -1.01 17.49
CA VAL A 52 -8.74 -0.54 16.48
C VAL A 52 -9.72 0.44 17.13
N ARG A 53 -9.98 1.55 16.46
CA ARG A 53 -11.03 2.53 16.82
C ARG A 53 -11.97 2.68 15.64
N GLY A 54 -13.25 2.55 15.87
CA GLY A 54 -14.22 2.59 14.78
C GLY A 54 -15.56 3.10 15.22
N PHE A 55 -16.45 3.30 14.26
CA PHE A 55 -17.83 3.64 14.51
C PHE A 55 -18.71 3.27 13.31
N VAL A 56 -20.00 3.14 13.60
CA VAL A 56 -21.08 3.23 12.63
C VAL A 56 -21.88 4.48 12.92
N VAL A 57 -22.26 5.23 11.91
CA VAL A 57 -23.17 6.37 12.03
C VAL A 57 -24.14 6.40 10.87
N SER A 58 -25.40 6.59 11.17
CA SER A 58 -26.47 6.74 10.20
C SER A 58 -27.13 8.11 10.33
N PHE A 59 -27.51 8.69 9.20
CA PHE A 59 -28.18 9.97 9.18
C PHE A 59 -29.05 10.13 7.91
N PRO A 60 -30.10 10.96 7.97
CA PRO A 60 -30.91 11.29 6.79
C PRO A 60 -30.04 11.92 5.70
N LEU A 61 -30.22 11.45 4.48
CA LEU A 61 -29.52 11.95 3.32
C LEU A 61 -29.98 13.39 3.03
N GLY A 62 -29.03 14.33 2.97
CA GLY A 62 -29.34 15.72 2.68
C GLY A 62 -29.84 15.91 1.25
N ALA A 63 -30.67 16.94 1.02
CA ALA A 63 -31.26 17.25 -0.29
C ALA A 63 -30.27 17.49 -1.44
N THR A 64 -28.97 17.64 -1.15
CA THR A 64 -27.90 17.78 -2.13
C THR A 64 -27.43 16.46 -2.75
N PHE A 65 -27.89 15.33 -2.21
CA PHE A 65 -27.55 14.00 -2.68
C PHE A 65 -28.82 13.34 -3.23
N ASP A 66 -28.74 12.80 -4.43
CA ASP A 66 -29.82 12.00 -5.01
C ASP A 66 -29.64 10.54 -4.58
N PRO A 67 -30.55 9.98 -3.77
CA PRO A 67 -30.44 8.59 -3.32
C PRO A 67 -30.48 7.57 -4.48
N ALA A 68 -31.06 7.93 -5.63
CA ALA A 68 -31.13 7.06 -6.79
C ALA A 68 -29.87 7.10 -7.68
N ASP A 69 -28.93 8.02 -7.42
CA ASP A 69 -27.69 8.12 -8.18
C ASP A 69 -26.74 6.95 -7.80
N PRO A 70 -26.32 6.10 -8.76
CA PRO A 70 -25.41 4.98 -8.47
C PRO A 70 -24.01 5.41 -7.98
N GLY A 71 -23.66 6.71 -8.08
CA GLY A 71 -22.45 7.30 -7.55
C GLY A 71 -22.62 8.00 -6.19
N VAL A 72 -23.82 8.00 -5.60
CA VAL A 72 -24.12 8.78 -4.39
C VAL A 72 -23.22 8.43 -3.21
N ALA A 73 -22.92 7.14 -2.99
CA ALA A 73 -22.02 6.70 -1.92
C ALA A 73 -20.59 7.25 -2.10
N GLY A 74 -20.10 7.30 -3.34
CA GLY A 74 -18.82 7.95 -3.64
C GLY A 74 -18.85 9.46 -3.40
N GLN A 75 -19.97 10.12 -3.71
CA GLN A 75 -20.13 11.54 -3.41
C GLN A 75 -20.17 11.82 -1.91
N LEU A 76 -20.70 10.91 -1.09
CA LEU A 76 -20.66 11.04 0.36
C LEU A 76 -19.21 10.99 0.87
N ILE A 77 -18.38 10.09 0.35
CA ILE A 77 -16.94 10.08 0.68
C ILE A 77 -16.30 11.42 0.28
N ASP A 78 -16.45 11.83 -0.97
CA ASP A 78 -15.78 13.03 -1.50
C ASP A 78 -16.21 14.33 -0.81
N ARG A 79 -17.48 14.42 -0.38
CA ARG A 79 -18.06 15.67 0.14
C ARG A 79 -18.20 15.71 1.65
N LEU A 80 -18.18 14.58 2.34
CA LEU A 80 -18.33 14.52 3.80
C LEU A 80 -17.09 13.97 4.50
N LEU A 81 -16.48 12.90 3.98
CA LEU A 81 -15.31 12.28 4.62
C LEU A 81 -14.01 13.01 4.24
N ASP A 82 -13.82 13.37 2.97
CA ASP A 82 -12.57 13.97 2.49
C ASP A 82 -12.28 15.34 3.12
N PRO A 83 -13.26 16.26 3.25
CA PRO A 83 -13.00 17.58 3.83
C PRO A 83 -12.55 17.50 5.30
N ALA A 84 -12.94 16.46 6.03
CA ALA A 84 -12.58 16.27 7.43
C ALA A 84 -11.06 16.23 7.65
N PHE A 85 -10.29 15.81 6.64
CA PHE A 85 -8.83 15.75 6.70
C PHE A 85 -8.12 17.04 6.24
N SER A 86 -8.79 17.91 5.50
CA SER A 86 -8.27 19.23 5.10
C SER A 86 -8.66 20.35 6.06
N ASP A 87 -9.86 20.28 6.61
CA ASP A 87 -10.47 21.38 7.36
C ASP A 87 -10.18 21.27 8.87
N GLY A 88 -9.75 20.09 9.30
CA GLY A 88 -9.43 19.76 10.69
C GLY A 88 -10.61 19.12 11.40
N LEU A 89 -10.28 18.18 12.30
CA LEU A 89 -11.27 17.42 13.05
C LEU A 89 -11.50 18.04 14.43
N PRO A 90 -12.76 18.13 14.89
CA PRO A 90 -13.06 18.49 16.27
C PRO A 90 -12.28 17.60 17.26
N GLY A 91 -11.65 18.22 18.26
CA GLY A 91 -10.91 17.49 19.30
C GLY A 91 -9.54 16.94 18.87
N VAL A 92 -9.11 17.20 17.64
CA VAL A 92 -7.78 16.83 17.13
C VAL A 92 -6.98 18.10 16.84
N THR A 93 -5.70 18.11 17.24
CA THR A 93 -4.82 19.26 16.98
C THR A 93 -4.04 19.06 15.68
N GLY A 94 -4.29 19.91 14.69
CA GLY A 94 -3.66 19.83 13.37
C GLY A 94 -4.49 19.07 12.36
N VAL A 95 -4.03 19.06 11.11
CA VAL A 95 -4.68 18.42 9.96
C VAL A 95 -3.82 17.28 9.42
N ALA A 96 -4.34 16.56 8.42
CA ALA A 96 -3.52 15.61 7.68
C ALA A 96 -2.45 16.37 6.87
N GLU A 97 -1.19 15.97 7.01
CA GLU A 97 -0.09 16.39 6.14
C GLU A 97 -0.20 15.70 4.77
N ARG A 98 -0.59 14.43 4.79
CA ARG A 98 -0.69 13.60 3.59
C ARG A 98 -1.82 12.58 3.75
N VAL A 99 -2.63 12.46 2.69
CA VAL A 99 -3.68 11.43 2.56
C VAL A 99 -3.38 10.64 1.30
N ASP A 100 -3.04 9.36 1.46
CA ASP A 100 -2.84 8.43 0.36
C ASP A 100 -4.07 7.52 0.24
N GLU A 101 -4.86 7.66 -0.82
CA GLU A 101 -5.92 6.69 -1.14
C GLU A 101 -5.30 5.45 -1.81
N THR A 102 -5.44 4.31 -1.14
CA THR A 102 -4.86 3.03 -1.55
C THR A 102 -5.89 2.11 -2.21
N LEU A 103 -7.16 2.27 -1.84
CA LEU A 103 -8.28 1.56 -2.42
C LEU A 103 -9.45 2.52 -2.56
N ARG A 104 -10.12 2.43 -3.71
CA ARG A 104 -11.47 2.95 -3.88
C ARG A 104 -12.25 1.97 -4.73
N GLN A 105 -13.36 1.50 -4.19
CA GLN A 105 -14.12 0.42 -4.79
C GLN A 105 -15.62 0.63 -4.55
N ARG A 106 -16.40 0.55 -5.62
CA ARG A 106 -17.84 0.44 -5.52
C ARG A 106 -18.19 -0.95 -5.01
N VAL A 107 -19.04 -1.01 -4.00
CA VAL A 107 -19.57 -2.25 -3.43
C VAL A 107 -21.08 -2.26 -3.55
N THR A 108 -21.65 -3.45 -3.56
CA THR A 108 -23.10 -3.64 -3.50
C THR A 108 -23.36 -4.60 -2.37
N ILE A 109 -24.12 -4.15 -1.38
CA ILE A 109 -24.48 -4.94 -0.20
C ILE A 109 -25.97 -5.18 -0.29
N GLY A 110 -26.38 -6.39 -0.66
CA GLY A 110 -27.78 -6.66 -1.00
C GLY A 110 -28.27 -5.74 -2.13
N ILE A 111 -29.20 -4.84 -1.81
CA ILE A 111 -29.72 -3.83 -2.74
C ILE A 111 -29.09 -2.44 -2.59
N PHE A 112 -28.22 -2.24 -1.60
CA PHE A 112 -27.66 -0.93 -1.25
C PHE A 112 -26.48 -0.56 -2.13
N ALA A 113 -26.48 0.68 -2.61
CA ALA A 113 -25.33 1.26 -3.28
C ALA A 113 -24.27 1.64 -2.25
N GLY A 114 -23.05 1.12 -2.40
CA GLY A 114 -21.96 1.38 -1.50
C GLY A 114 -20.68 1.80 -2.19
N GLU A 115 -19.86 2.55 -1.47
CA GLU A 115 -18.49 2.89 -1.87
C GLU A 115 -17.57 2.67 -0.68
N ARG A 116 -16.48 1.94 -0.90
CA ARG A 116 -15.44 1.65 0.08
C ARG A 116 -14.17 2.42 -0.28
N THR A 117 -13.50 2.97 0.72
CA THR A 117 -12.17 3.58 0.60
C THR A 117 -11.22 3.04 1.67
N GLN A 118 -9.95 2.89 1.30
CA GLN A 118 -8.85 2.64 2.24
C GLN A 118 -7.78 3.70 2.05
N ARG A 119 -7.35 4.28 3.16
CA ARG A 119 -6.42 5.39 3.17
C ARG A 119 -5.33 5.18 4.19
N ARG A 120 -4.16 5.69 3.84
CA ARG A 120 -3.08 5.93 4.80
C ARG A 120 -2.94 7.42 5.00
N ILE A 121 -3.05 7.86 6.24
CA ILE A 121 -3.10 9.27 6.61
C ILE A 121 -1.91 9.57 7.52
N THR A 122 -1.13 10.58 7.15
CA THR A 122 -0.02 11.10 7.96
C THR A 122 -0.46 12.44 8.55
N MET A 123 -0.45 12.54 9.88
CA MET A 123 -0.89 13.72 10.62
C MET A 123 0.28 14.67 10.88
N VAL A 124 0.00 15.98 10.87
CA VAL A 124 1.02 17.00 11.19
C VAL A 124 1.51 16.91 12.64
N ASN A 125 0.67 16.38 13.54
CA ASN A 125 1.00 16.14 14.95
C ASN A 125 0.74 14.67 15.32
N ASP A 126 1.31 14.23 16.42
CA ASP A 126 0.92 12.98 17.05
C ASP A 126 -0.52 13.11 17.57
N VAL A 127 -1.37 12.14 17.24
CA VAL A 127 -2.79 12.13 17.59
C VAL A 127 -3.16 10.84 18.29
N LEU A 128 -4.28 10.86 19.01
CA LEU A 128 -4.90 9.63 19.53
C LEU A 128 -5.96 9.16 18.53
N LEU A 129 -5.99 7.86 18.22
CA LEU A 129 -6.98 7.31 17.28
C LEU A 129 -8.41 7.52 17.80
N SER A 130 -8.64 7.42 19.11
CA SER A 130 -9.93 7.73 19.73
C SER A 130 -10.39 9.15 19.45
N ARG A 131 -9.48 10.13 19.43
CA ARG A 131 -9.80 11.53 19.11
C ARG A 131 -10.12 11.73 17.64
N VAL A 132 -9.41 11.02 16.74
CA VAL A 132 -9.72 11.02 15.31
C VAL A 132 -11.09 10.38 15.07
N ARG A 133 -11.40 9.26 15.73
CA ARG A 133 -12.71 8.60 15.72
C ARG A 133 -13.81 9.57 16.17
N ASP A 134 -13.64 10.22 17.33
CA ASP A 134 -14.63 11.15 17.89
C ASP A 134 -14.87 12.35 16.97
N GLY A 135 -13.80 12.93 16.44
CA GLY A 135 -13.89 14.08 15.53
C GLY A 135 -14.60 13.72 14.22
N LEU A 136 -14.24 12.60 13.60
CA LEU A 136 -14.91 12.10 12.40
C LEU A 136 -16.39 11.80 12.64
N LEU A 137 -16.70 11.17 13.78
CA LEU A 137 -18.07 10.90 14.17
C LEU A 137 -18.86 12.21 14.36
N SER A 138 -18.28 13.21 15.03
CA SER A 138 -18.87 14.54 15.22
C SER A 138 -19.17 15.21 13.87
N ASP A 139 -18.23 15.18 12.93
CA ASP A 139 -18.39 15.81 11.62
C ASP A 139 -19.43 15.10 10.76
N LEU A 140 -19.38 13.76 10.70
CA LEU A 140 -20.31 12.97 9.88
C LEU A 140 -21.74 12.99 10.43
N SER A 141 -21.90 12.87 11.75
CA SER A 141 -23.21 12.99 12.41
C SER A 141 -23.75 14.43 12.42
N ARG A 142 -22.88 15.42 12.21
CA ARG A 142 -23.15 16.86 12.40
C ARG A 142 -23.60 17.21 13.82
N VAL A 143 -23.20 16.38 14.80
CA VAL A 143 -23.46 16.60 16.22
C VAL A 143 -22.16 17.06 16.86
N PRO A 144 -22.11 18.24 17.50
CA PRO A 144 -20.90 18.68 18.17
C PRO A 144 -20.42 17.67 19.21
N LEU A 145 -19.10 17.49 19.37
CA LEU A 145 -18.51 16.54 20.33
C LEU A 145 -19.15 16.53 21.73
N VAL A 146 -19.52 17.70 22.26
CA VAL A 146 -20.16 17.82 23.59
C VAL A 146 -21.57 17.22 23.64
N GLY A 147 -22.24 17.11 22.49
CA GLY A 147 -23.54 16.48 22.34
C GLY A 147 -23.47 14.97 22.18
N LEU A 148 -22.28 14.41 21.89
CA LEU A 148 -22.05 12.98 21.81
C LEU A 148 -21.74 12.43 23.22
N THR A 149 -22.50 11.41 23.64
CA THR A 149 -22.36 10.79 24.96
C THR A 149 -22.09 9.30 24.81
N GLY A 150 -21.39 8.71 25.79
CA GLY A 150 -21.02 7.28 25.74
C GLY A 150 -19.79 6.97 24.89
N LEU A 151 -19.04 7.99 24.43
CA LEU A 151 -17.80 7.80 23.67
C LEU A 151 -16.79 6.96 24.48
N PRO A 152 -16.32 5.81 23.95
CA PRO A 152 -15.34 4.98 24.64
C PRO A 152 -14.04 5.75 24.90
N THR A 153 -13.49 5.62 26.10
CA THR A 153 -12.18 6.16 26.44
C THR A 153 -11.24 5.00 26.67
N PRO A 154 -10.32 4.71 25.74
CA PRO A 154 -9.41 3.58 25.90
C PRO A 154 -8.48 3.81 27.10
N PRO A 155 -8.25 2.80 27.95
CA PRO A 155 -7.47 2.92 29.18
C PRO A 155 -5.98 3.14 28.89
N THR A 156 -5.50 2.59 27.77
CA THR A 156 -4.13 2.74 27.29
C THR A 156 -4.15 3.00 25.79
N GLU A 157 -3.86 4.23 25.38
CA GLU A 157 -3.73 4.58 23.97
C GLU A 157 -2.48 5.44 23.78
N GLY A 158 -1.62 4.98 22.86
CA GLY A 158 -0.42 5.70 22.48
C GLY A 158 -0.70 6.71 21.36
N PRO A 159 0.09 7.80 21.29
CA PRO A 159 0.06 8.68 20.14
C PRO A 159 0.49 7.96 18.86
N VAL A 160 -0.20 8.26 17.76
CA VAL A 160 0.15 7.80 16.42
C VAL A 160 0.40 8.98 15.49
N ARG A 161 1.36 8.83 14.59
CA ARG A 161 1.66 9.80 13.54
C ARG A 161 1.02 9.43 12.20
N VAL A 162 1.00 8.13 11.92
CA VAL A 162 0.42 7.57 10.71
C VAL A 162 -0.66 6.59 11.10
N LEU A 163 -1.83 6.75 10.51
CA LEU A 163 -2.98 5.89 10.72
C LEU A 163 -3.47 5.32 9.40
N LEU A 164 -4.06 4.13 9.48
CA LEU A 164 -4.85 3.53 8.43
C LEU A 164 -6.31 3.83 8.71
N LEU A 165 -7.03 4.26 7.68
CA LEU A 165 -8.48 4.44 7.70
C LEU A 165 -9.09 3.53 6.66
N GLN A 166 -10.07 2.75 7.06
CA GLN A 166 -10.98 2.10 6.13
C GLN A 166 -12.39 2.62 6.40
N ALA A 167 -13.10 2.95 5.33
CA ALA A 167 -14.49 3.37 5.43
C ALA A 167 -15.34 2.78 4.32
N VAL A 168 -16.59 2.50 4.63
CA VAL A 168 -17.64 2.22 3.65
C VAL A 168 -18.82 3.17 3.89
N ALA A 169 -19.26 3.81 2.81
CA ALA A 169 -20.48 4.61 2.78
C ALA A 169 -21.56 3.80 2.07
N LEU A 170 -22.76 3.77 2.64
CA LEU A 170 -23.91 3.04 2.14
C LEU A 170 -25.11 3.97 2.06
N VAL A 171 -25.90 3.81 1.01
CA VAL A 171 -27.15 4.55 0.84
C VAL A 171 -28.31 3.59 0.69
N ASP A 172 -29.30 3.74 1.58
CA ASP A 172 -30.63 3.17 1.46
C ASP A 172 -31.52 4.17 0.72
N ASP A 173 -31.82 3.86 -0.54
CA ASP A 173 -32.59 4.73 -1.42
C ASP A 173 -34.07 4.80 -1.02
N ARG A 174 -34.61 3.73 -0.44
CA ARG A 174 -36.00 3.63 0.03
C ARG A 174 -36.27 4.59 1.19
N ASN A 175 -35.29 4.71 2.09
CA ASN A 175 -35.38 5.51 3.30
C ASN A 175 -34.58 6.82 3.20
N ALA A 176 -33.95 7.10 2.06
CA ALA A 176 -33.04 8.22 1.85
C ALA A 176 -32.09 8.41 3.05
N THR A 177 -31.43 7.32 3.46
CA THR A 177 -30.56 7.29 4.65
C THR A 177 -29.15 6.91 4.23
N ALA A 178 -28.16 7.63 4.75
CA ALA A 178 -26.75 7.30 4.59
C ALA A 178 -26.23 6.63 5.86
N THR A 179 -25.39 5.61 5.68
CA THR A 179 -24.65 4.96 6.78
C THR A 179 -23.17 4.96 6.45
N PHE A 180 -22.35 5.44 7.37
CA PHE A 180 -20.90 5.31 7.33
C PHE A 180 -20.46 4.29 8.36
N ILE A 181 -19.57 3.40 7.95
CA ILE A 181 -18.80 2.55 8.85
C ILE A 181 -17.34 2.90 8.64
N VAL A 182 -16.67 3.28 9.72
CA VAL A 182 -15.28 3.74 9.70
C VAL A 182 -14.50 2.92 10.72
N SER A 183 -13.31 2.47 10.33
CA SER A 183 -12.34 1.85 11.21
C SER A 183 -10.97 2.50 11.04
N LEU A 184 -10.27 2.65 12.15
CA LEU A 184 -8.98 3.31 12.27
C LEU A 184 -8.03 2.38 13.03
N ALA A 185 -6.78 2.32 12.60
CA ALA A 185 -5.70 1.67 13.33
C ALA A 185 -4.37 2.40 13.08
N ASP A 186 -3.37 2.11 13.92
CA ASP A 186 -1.98 2.50 13.64
C ASP A 186 -1.49 1.79 12.36
N GLU A 187 -0.64 2.44 11.56
CA GLU A 187 0.04 1.78 10.42
C GLU A 187 0.83 0.54 10.85
N SER A 188 1.34 0.51 12.08
CA SER A 188 2.09 -0.61 12.66
C SER A 188 1.21 -1.69 13.31
N SER A 189 -0.11 -1.61 13.14
CA SER A 189 -1.06 -2.57 13.71
C SER A 189 -0.87 -4.00 13.19
N SER A 190 -1.39 -4.97 13.94
CA SER A 190 -1.25 -6.39 13.62
C SER A 190 -2.05 -6.79 12.37
N VAL A 191 -1.71 -7.94 11.80
CA VAL A 191 -2.50 -8.56 10.71
C VAL A 191 -3.95 -8.81 11.17
N GLU A 192 -4.17 -9.16 12.44
CA GLU A 192 -5.52 -9.33 12.98
C GLU A 192 -6.33 -8.02 12.98
N ALA A 193 -5.72 -6.88 13.33
CA ALA A 193 -6.38 -5.59 13.23
C ALA A 193 -6.78 -5.28 11.77
N ALA A 194 -5.88 -5.53 10.81
CA ALA A 194 -6.16 -5.32 9.39
C ALA A 194 -7.33 -6.19 8.89
N LEU A 195 -7.41 -7.45 9.34
CA LEU A 195 -8.52 -8.35 9.02
C LEU A 195 -9.85 -7.83 9.59
N VAL A 196 -9.87 -7.41 10.86
CA VAL A 196 -11.08 -6.86 11.50
C VAL A 196 -11.53 -5.56 10.83
N MET A 197 -10.60 -4.67 10.46
CA MET A 197 -10.92 -3.46 9.69
C MET A 197 -11.51 -3.79 8.30
N ASN A 198 -10.97 -4.82 7.63
CA ASN A 198 -11.50 -5.28 6.35
C ASN A 198 -12.91 -5.86 6.50
N ASP A 199 -13.13 -6.69 7.52
CA ASP A 199 -14.43 -7.27 7.85
C ASP A 199 -15.49 -6.17 8.08
N LEU A 200 -15.16 -5.14 8.86
CA LEU A 200 -16.01 -3.97 9.11
C LEU A 200 -16.28 -3.07 7.91
N THR A 201 -15.56 -3.22 6.78
CA THR A 201 -15.72 -2.27 5.66
C THR A 201 -15.89 -2.92 4.30
N ASN A 202 -15.72 -4.24 4.18
CA ASN A 202 -15.98 -4.98 2.95
C ASN A 202 -17.48 -5.11 2.62
N GLY A 203 -18.35 -4.83 3.59
CA GLY A 203 -19.80 -4.85 3.44
C GLY A 203 -20.48 -6.19 3.71
N THR A 204 -19.73 -7.26 3.90
CA THR A 204 -20.28 -8.61 4.16
C THR A 204 -20.90 -8.76 5.56
N HIS A 205 -20.60 -7.82 6.44
CA HIS A 205 -21.03 -7.80 7.83
C HIS A 205 -22.36 -7.06 8.04
N ILE A 206 -23.03 -6.64 6.96
CA ILE A 206 -24.32 -5.92 7.01
C ILE A 206 -25.36 -6.74 6.29
N GLY A 207 -26.55 -6.83 6.88
CA GLY A 207 -27.68 -7.51 6.26
C GLY A 207 -29.01 -6.88 6.62
N GLU A 208 -30.03 -7.20 5.84
CA GLU A 208 -31.42 -6.87 6.19
C GLU A 208 -31.94 -7.78 7.31
N SER A 209 -32.98 -7.32 8.02
CA SER A 209 -33.66 -8.13 9.02
C SER A 209 -34.20 -9.43 8.39
N GLY A 210 -33.78 -10.58 8.93
CA GLY A 210 -34.18 -11.91 8.44
C GLY A 210 -33.18 -12.58 7.50
N GLU A 211 -32.11 -11.89 7.10
CA GLU A 211 -30.98 -12.55 6.43
C GLU A 211 -30.19 -13.45 7.39
N LEU A 212 -29.59 -14.50 6.84
CA LEU A 212 -28.78 -15.46 7.60
C LEU A 212 -27.30 -15.13 7.43
N LEU A 213 -26.54 -15.25 8.51
CA LEU A 213 -25.08 -15.21 8.42
C LEU A 213 -24.57 -16.47 7.72
N GLU A 214 -23.90 -16.29 6.58
CA GLU A 214 -23.19 -17.35 5.89
C GLU A 214 -21.69 -17.17 6.10
N ALA A 215 -21.04 -18.20 6.68
CA ALA A 215 -19.60 -18.21 6.83
C ALA A 215 -18.96 -18.68 5.53
N THR A 216 -18.28 -17.77 4.83
CA THR A 216 -17.48 -18.10 3.64
C THR A 216 -16.01 -18.00 3.99
N CYS A 217 -15.21 -18.99 3.56
CA CYS A 217 -13.77 -18.91 3.72
C CYS A 217 -13.19 -18.00 2.63
N GLU A 218 -12.68 -16.84 3.01
CA GLU A 218 -11.85 -16.01 2.14
C GLU A 218 -10.40 -16.52 2.21
N ASP A 219 -9.88 -17.01 1.09
CA ASP A 219 -8.48 -17.42 0.98
C ASP A 219 -7.61 -16.19 0.71
N PHE A 220 -7.05 -15.63 1.79
CA PHE A 220 -6.07 -14.55 1.70
C PHE A 220 -4.70 -15.14 1.36
N SER A 221 -4.48 -15.44 0.09
CA SER A 221 -3.14 -15.65 -0.44
C SER A 221 -2.47 -14.28 -0.60
N ALA A 222 -1.59 -13.90 0.32
CA ALA A 222 -0.59 -12.89 0.00
C ALA A 222 0.23 -13.45 -1.18
N GLU A 223 0.10 -12.86 -2.38
CA GLU A 223 1.01 -13.21 -3.47
C GLU A 223 2.43 -12.98 -2.95
N ALA A 224 3.24 -14.05 -2.93
CA ALA A 224 4.64 -13.92 -2.57
C ALA A 224 5.24 -12.80 -3.43
N LEU A 225 5.67 -11.72 -2.78
CA LEU A 225 6.28 -10.59 -3.46
C LEU A 225 7.52 -11.13 -4.17
N ALA A 226 7.45 -11.26 -5.49
CA ALA A 226 8.56 -11.73 -6.30
C ALA A 226 9.29 -10.53 -6.91
N VAL A 227 10.63 -10.52 -6.86
CA VAL A 227 11.45 -9.42 -7.39
C VAL A 227 12.60 -9.96 -8.22
N ASP A 228 12.77 -9.43 -9.44
CA ASP A 228 13.90 -9.75 -10.31
C ASP A 228 14.85 -8.56 -10.36
N PHE A 229 16.00 -8.66 -9.70
CA PHE A 229 17.05 -7.64 -9.77
C PHE A 229 17.93 -7.86 -11.01
N LEU A 230 18.15 -6.82 -11.80
CA LEU A 230 19.13 -6.82 -12.89
C LEU A 230 20.21 -5.79 -12.57
N TRP A 231 21.42 -6.27 -12.32
CA TRP A 231 22.60 -5.47 -12.06
C TRP A 231 23.36 -5.24 -13.36
N VAL A 232 23.63 -3.99 -13.67
CA VAL A 232 24.50 -3.56 -14.76
C VAL A 232 25.80 -3.14 -14.12
N VAL A 233 26.81 -4.00 -14.20
CA VAL A 233 28.10 -3.79 -13.55
C VAL A 233 29.11 -3.36 -14.59
N ASP A 234 29.75 -2.25 -14.34
CA ASP A 234 30.81 -1.74 -15.17
C ASP A 234 32.05 -2.63 -15.12
N ASN A 235 32.58 -2.93 -16.30
CA ASN A 235 33.74 -3.77 -16.53
C ASN A 235 34.93 -2.98 -17.07
N SER A 236 34.96 -1.66 -16.86
CA SER A 236 36.12 -0.79 -17.07
C SER A 236 37.30 -1.16 -16.16
N SER A 237 38.50 -0.67 -16.49
CA SER A 237 39.72 -1.02 -15.74
C SER A 237 39.85 -0.40 -14.36
N SER A 238 39.13 0.68 -14.09
CA SER A 238 39.09 1.33 -12.77
C SER A 238 38.28 0.51 -11.78
N MET A 239 37.24 -0.20 -12.23
CA MET A 239 36.23 -0.87 -11.40
C MET A 239 36.70 -2.15 -10.65
N GLN A 240 37.98 -2.52 -10.70
CA GLN A 240 38.47 -3.75 -10.07
C GLN A 240 38.21 -3.77 -8.55
N GLU A 241 38.56 -2.69 -7.86
CA GLU A 241 38.43 -2.58 -6.40
C GLU A 241 36.95 -2.44 -6.00
N GLU A 242 36.16 -1.75 -6.82
CA GLU A 242 34.72 -1.52 -6.64
C GLU A 242 33.92 -2.81 -6.81
N GLN A 243 34.28 -3.68 -7.77
CA GLN A 243 33.68 -5.00 -7.92
C GLN A 243 33.94 -5.89 -6.70
N GLU A 244 35.13 -5.81 -6.09
CA GLU A 244 35.46 -6.54 -4.86
C GLU A 244 34.70 -5.98 -3.65
N ALA A 245 34.56 -4.66 -3.55
CA ALA A 245 33.76 -4.01 -2.53
C ALA A 245 32.28 -4.38 -2.66
N LEU A 246 31.73 -4.40 -3.88
CA LEU A 246 30.35 -4.81 -4.15
C LEU A 246 30.10 -6.27 -3.78
N ALA A 247 31.01 -7.18 -4.16
CA ALA A 247 30.93 -8.58 -3.77
C ALA A 247 30.96 -8.76 -2.23
N SER A 248 31.72 -7.92 -1.52
CA SER A 248 31.78 -7.95 -0.05
C SER A 248 30.50 -7.38 0.58
N ALA A 249 29.96 -6.29 0.05
CA ALA A 249 28.71 -5.68 0.50
C ALA A 249 27.46 -6.54 0.21
N ALA A 250 27.56 -7.47 -0.74
CA ALA A 250 26.49 -8.40 -1.07
C ALA A 250 26.01 -9.22 0.15
N VAL A 251 26.87 -9.47 1.15
CA VAL A 251 26.48 -10.17 2.39
C VAL A 251 25.32 -9.44 3.07
N THR A 252 25.47 -8.15 3.34
CA THR A 252 24.42 -7.33 3.99
C THR A 252 23.18 -7.19 3.10
N PHE A 253 23.35 -7.15 1.78
CA PHE A 253 22.22 -7.12 0.85
C PHE A 253 21.39 -8.42 0.92
N PHE A 254 22.05 -9.58 0.94
CA PHE A 254 21.38 -10.88 1.07
C PHE A 254 20.79 -11.12 2.47
N GLU A 255 21.42 -10.61 3.53
CA GLU A 255 20.83 -10.62 4.88
C GLU A 255 19.51 -9.84 4.91
N ALA A 256 19.48 -8.63 4.35
CA ALA A 256 18.27 -7.82 4.25
C ALA A 256 17.18 -8.49 3.40
N LEU A 257 17.54 -9.12 2.27
CA LEU A 257 16.59 -9.86 1.44
C LEU A 257 16.06 -11.11 2.15
N GLY A 258 16.89 -11.84 2.90
CA GLY A 258 16.48 -12.99 3.70
C GLY A 258 15.45 -12.65 4.78
N GLU A 259 15.50 -11.44 5.34
CA GLU A 259 14.51 -10.94 6.31
C GLU A 259 13.18 -10.52 5.66
N SER A 260 13.20 -10.19 4.36
CA SER A 260 12.08 -9.50 3.69
C SER A 260 10.90 -10.36 3.24
N GLN A 261 10.93 -11.70 3.40
CA GLN A 261 9.93 -12.64 2.84
C GLN A 261 9.67 -12.50 1.33
N ILE A 262 10.57 -11.85 0.58
CA ILE A 262 10.48 -11.65 -0.87
C ILE A 262 11.10 -12.86 -1.58
N ASP A 263 10.43 -13.36 -2.63
CA ASP A 263 10.99 -14.32 -3.58
C ASP A 263 11.87 -13.58 -4.60
N PHE A 264 13.17 -13.50 -4.35
CA PHE A 264 14.09 -12.72 -5.17
C PHE A 264 15.00 -13.59 -6.02
N ARG A 265 15.44 -13.01 -7.14
CA ARG A 265 16.61 -13.51 -7.89
C ARG A 265 17.31 -12.36 -8.58
N LEU A 266 18.60 -12.54 -8.85
CA LEU A 266 19.50 -11.52 -9.35
C LEU A 266 20.16 -11.97 -10.65
N GLY A 267 20.20 -11.07 -11.63
CA GLY A 267 20.97 -11.23 -12.85
C GLY A 267 22.04 -10.15 -12.89
N VAL A 268 23.21 -10.49 -13.44
CA VAL A 268 24.29 -9.52 -13.67
C VAL A 268 24.56 -9.44 -15.17
N ILE A 269 24.68 -8.24 -15.71
CA ILE A 269 25.16 -7.95 -17.07
C ILE A 269 26.29 -6.91 -16.98
N THR A 270 26.94 -6.62 -18.11
CA THR A 270 27.99 -5.59 -18.17
C THR A 270 27.58 -4.37 -18.98
N THR A 271 28.34 -3.29 -18.84
CA THR A 271 28.16 -2.04 -19.61
C THR A 271 28.39 -2.21 -21.11
N ASP A 272 28.90 -3.37 -21.54
CA ASP A 272 29.19 -3.74 -22.92
C ASP A 272 28.51 -5.04 -23.41
N GLY A 273 27.61 -5.64 -22.62
CA GLY A 273 26.99 -6.92 -22.99
C GLY A 273 25.66 -7.19 -22.29
N GLU A 274 24.68 -7.69 -23.05
CA GLU A 274 23.30 -7.92 -22.59
C GLU A 274 23.04 -9.34 -22.04
N ALA A 275 24.02 -10.24 -22.13
CA ALA A 275 23.89 -11.61 -21.66
C ALA A 275 24.13 -11.71 -20.15
N LEU A 276 23.28 -12.47 -19.45
CA LEU A 276 23.45 -12.73 -18.03
C LEU A 276 24.78 -13.44 -17.76
N ARG A 277 25.58 -12.87 -16.87
CA ARG A 277 26.78 -13.49 -16.31
C ARG A 277 26.35 -14.71 -15.49
N GLY A 278 27.06 -15.83 -15.69
CA GLY A 278 26.64 -17.13 -15.16
C GLY A 278 25.52 -17.82 -15.96
N GLY A 279 24.94 -17.16 -16.96
CA GLY A 279 23.96 -17.76 -17.88
C GLY A 279 22.54 -17.85 -17.34
N SER A 280 22.27 -17.45 -16.09
CA SER A 280 20.95 -17.44 -15.48
C SER A 280 20.83 -16.35 -14.41
N PHE A 281 19.60 -16.09 -13.97
CA PHE A 281 19.38 -15.48 -12.67
C PHE A 281 19.85 -16.43 -11.56
N VAL A 282 20.30 -15.87 -10.43
CA VAL A 282 20.78 -16.59 -9.24
C VAL A 282 20.05 -16.07 -8.00
N ASP A 283 19.92 -16.90 -6.97
CA ASP A 283 19.22 -16.58 -5.71
C ASP A 283 20.08 -16.84 -4.47
N ASP A 284 21.34 -17.23 -4.64
CA ASP A 284 22.28 -17.47 -3.56
C ASP A 284 23.47 -16.49 -3.58
N LEU A 285 23.96 -16.20 -2.37
CA LEU A 285 25.04 -15.23 -2.15
C LEU A 285 26.33 -15.64 -2.87
N ALA A 286 26.69 -16.94 -2.85
CA ALA A 286 27.95 -17.41 -3.39
C ALA A 286 28.00 -17.26 -4.92
N SER A 287 26.91 -17.64 -5.60
CA SER A 287 26.76 -17.43 -7.04
C SER A 287 26.76 -15.95 -7.39
N PHE A 288 26.03 -15.10 -6.65
CA PHE A 288 26.03 -13.66 -6.90
C PHE A 288 27.41 -13.03 -6.76
N GLN A 289 28.12 -13.34 -5.67
CA GLN A 289 29.50 -12.89 -5.45
C GLN A 289 30.44 -13.35 -6.56
N SER A 290 30.19 -14.52 -7.16
CA SER A 290 30.97 -15.00 -8.30
C SER A 290 30.67 -14.20 -9.56
N ILE A 291 29.40 -13.95 -9.90
CA ILE A 291 29.03 -13.35 -11.18
C ILE A 291 29.15 -11.82 -11.22
N VAL A 292 29.18 -11.15 -10.06
CA VAL A 292 29.35 -9.70 -9.95
C VAL A 292 30.79 -9.24 -10.23
N ARG A 293 31.76 -10.15 -10.12
CA ARG A 293 33.16 -9.94 -10.52
C ARG A 293 33.28 -10.15 -12.02
N VAL A 294 32.76 -9.20 -12.78
CA VAL A 294 32.64 -9.26 -14.24
C VAL A 294 33.98 -9.12 -14.97
N GLY A 295 35.02 -8.68 -14.26
CA GLY A 295 36.35 -8.41 -14.80
C GLY A 295 36.48 -6.99 -15.34
N VAL A 296 37.65 -6.69 -15.89
CA VAL A 296 38.09 -5.31 -16.22
C VAL A 296 38.48 -5.11 -17.69
N ASN A 297 38.16 -6.09 -18.54
CA ASN A 297 38.51 -6.07 -19.96
C ASN A 297 37.37 -5.51 -20.83
N GLY A 298 36.47 -4.73 -20.24
CA GLY A 298 35.36 -4.12 -20.95
C GLY A 298 35.81 -3.15 -22.03
N ASN A 299 34.92 -2.88 -22.97
CA ASN A 299 35.18 -1.80 -23.91
C ASN A 299 34.97 -0.44 -23.22
N GLY A 300 35.77 0.57 -23.57
CA GLY A 300 35.59 1.94 -23.05
C GLY A 300 34.41 2.69 -23.68
N ILE A 301 33.42 1.97 -24.24
CA ILE A 301 32.17 2.53 -24.77
C ILE A 301 31.08 2.07 -23.80
N GLU A 302 31.03 2.73 -22.66
CA GLU A 302 30.19 2.34 -21.53
C GLU A 302 28.72 2.71 -21.79
N ALA A 303 28.04 1.82 -22.50
CA ALA A 303 26.67 1.97 -22.96
C ALA A 303 25.70 1.24 -22.03
N GLY A 304 25.90 1.33 -20.72
CA GLY A 304 25.16 0.56 -19.71
C GLY A 304 23.64 0.64 -19.87
N LEU A 305 23.09 1.83 -20.17
CA LEU A 305 21.65 2.02 -20.40
C LEU A 305 21.12 1.24 -21.61
N GLU A 306 21.92 1.14 -22.68
CA GLU A 306 21.53 0.42 -23.88
C GLU A 306 21.57 -1.09 -23.67
N TYR A 307 22.63 -1.59 -23.03
CA TYR A 307 22.74 -3.02 -22.73
C TYR A 307 21.73 -3.47 -21.67
N ALA A 308 21.35 -2.60 -20.73
CA ALA A 308 20.23 -2.84 -19.83
C ALA A 308 18.91 -3.03 -20.58
N LEU A 309 18.60 -2.13 -21.51
CA LEU A 309 17.37 -2.23 -22.32
C LEU A 309 17.36 -3.52 -23.15
N ARG A 310 18.49 -3.84 -23.80
CA ARG A 310 18.65 -5.08 -24.58
C ARG A 310 18.50 -6.33 -23.71
N ALA A 311 19.07 -6.32 -22.51
CA ALA A 311 18.96 -7.44 -21.56
C ALA A 311 17.52 -7.63 -21.09
N ILE A 312 16.78 -6.55 -20.82
CA ILE A 312 15.35 -6.61 -20.49
C ILE A 312 14.54 -7.18 -21.65
N ASP A 313 14.76 -6.70 -22.88
CA ASP A 313 14.01 -7.19 -24.05
C ASP A 313 14.32 -8.68 -24.32
N ARG A 314 15.58 -9.08 -24.18
CA ARG A 314 16.01 -10.48 -24.25
C ARG A 314 15.34 -11.32 -23.17
N ALA A 315 15.35 -10.85 -21.92
CA ALA A 315 14.77 -11.58 -20.80
C ALA A 315 13.23 -11.63 -20.85
N LYS A 316 12.55 -10.63 -21.44
CA LYS A 316 11.10 -10.67 -21.68
C LYS A 316 10.69 -11.71 -22.72
N THR A 317 11.55 -11.95 -23.71
CA THR A 317 11.27 -12.85 -24.84
C THR A 317 11.89 -14.24 -24.71
N SER A 318 12.76 -14.46 -23.70
CA SER A 318 13.36 -15.76 -23.44
C SER A 318 12.28 -16.81 -23.15
N THR A 319 12.47 -18.03 -23.65
CA THR A 319 11.63 -19.19 -23.35
C THR A 319 12.15 -20.01 -22.18
N ASP A 320 13.41 -19.80 -21.80
CA ASP A 320 14.06 -20.46 -20.68
C ASP A 320 13.76 -19.73 -19.37
N THR A 321 13.16 -20.43 -18.42
CA THR A 321 12.78 -19.89 -17.10
C THR A 321 13.97 -19.35 -16.31
N ALA A 322 15.17 -19.89 -16.53
CA ALA A 322 16.39 -19.47 -15.83
C ALA A 322 16.88 -18.07 -16.28
N THR A 323 16.49 -17.62 -17.47
CA THR A 323 16.92 -16.34 -18.07
C THR A 323 15.76 -15.38 -18.36
N ARG A 324 14.52 -15.87 -18.32
CA ARG A 324 13.31 -15.09 -18.57
C ARG A 324 12.89 -14.30 -17.34
N LEU A 325 12.52 -13.02 -17.47
CA LEU A 325 11.88 -12.25 -16.40
C LEU A 325 10.54 -12.87 -15.96
N ARG A 326 10.29 -12.95 -14.66
CA ARG A 326 9.09 -13.58 -14.10
C ARG A 326 7.88 -12.67 -14.39
N PRO A 327 6.76 -13.23 -14.89
CA PRO A 327 5.56 -12.44 -15.19
C PRO A 327 4.92 -11.82 -13.94
N ASN A 328 5.12 -12.44 -12.77
CA ASN A 328 4.58 -12.01 -11.49
C ASN A 328 5.64 -11.35 -10.59
N ALA A 329 6.82 -11.03 -11.13
CA ALA A 329 7.86 -10.35 -10.37
C ALA A 329 8.00 -8.88 -10.79
N VAL A 330 8.36 -8.03 -9.82
CA VAL A 330 8.74 -6.65 -10.09
C VAL A 330 10.19 -6.62 -10.60
N PRO A 331 10.47 -6.13 -11.82
CA PRO A 331 11.85 -5.97 -12.29
C PRO A 331 12.47 -4.70 -11.67
N VAL A 332 13.63 -4.84 -11.06
CA VAL A 332 14.43 -3.74 -10.49
C VAL A 332 15.77 -3.69 -11.21
N LEU A 333 16.12 -2.52 -11.74
CA LEU A 333 17.37 -2.31 -12.48
C LEU A 333 18.33 -1.46 -11.64
N ILE A 334 19.55 -1.97 -11.44
CA ILE A 334 20.59 -1.33 -10.63
C ILE A 334 21.82 -1.12 -11.51
N PHE A 335 22.31 0.10 -11.58
CA PHE A 335 23.55 0.44 -12.30
C PHE A 335 24.68 0.64 -11.29
N PHE A 336 25.83 0.02 -11.56
CA PHE A 336 27.03 0.14 -10.74
C PHE A 336 28.24 0.42 -11.63
N SER A 337 28.63 1.69 -11.70
CA SER A 337 29.69 2.23 -12.56
C SER A 337 30.29 3.47 -11.89
N ASP A 338 31.57 3.73 -12.14
CA ASP A 338 32.28 4.93 -11.69
C ASP A 338 32.42 5.99 -12.80
N GLU A 339 31.91 5.75 -14.01
CA GLU A 339 31.92 6.72 -15.11
C GLU A 339 30.51 7.16 -15.57
N GLU A 340 30.48 8.08 -16.55
CA GLU A 340 29.25 8.59 -17.16
C GLU A 340 28.83 7.75 -18.37
N ALA A 341 27.52 7.51 -18.52
CA ALA A 341 26.99 6.81 -19.68
C ALA A 341 27.28 7.57 -20.99
N THR A 342 28.08 6.96 -21.87
CA THR A 342 28.63 7.62 -23.08
C THR A 342 27.61 7.77 -24.22
N ASN A 343 26.42 7.18 -24.10
CA ASN A 343 25.39 7.13 -25.16
C ASN A 343 24.13 7.99 -24.89
N LEU A 344 24.16 8.91 -23.93
CA LEU A 344 23.14 9.95 -23.79
C LEU A 344 23.33 11.04 -24.85
N ARG A 345 22.77 10.85 -26.05
CA ARG A 345 22.64 11.97 -26.98
C ARG A 345 21.71 13.02 -26.35
N PRO A 346 22.10 14.31 -26.27
CA PRO A 346 21.14 15.36 -25.96
C PRO A 346 20.04 15.29 -27.02
N TRP A 347 18.81 15.06 -26.60
CA TRP A 347 17.65 15.18 -27.47
C TRP A 347 17.49 16.65 -27.86
N THR A 348 18.11 17.08 -28.96
CA THR A 348 17.77 18.36 -29.59
C THR A 348 16.40 18.21 -30.22
N ILE A 349 15.40 18.87 -29.61
CA ILE A 349 14.09 19.06 -30.24
C ILE A 349 14.32 19.93 -31.47
N THR A 350 14.49 19.31 -32.63
CA THR A 350 14.39 20.01 -33.91
C THR A 350 13.65 19.11 -34.89
N SER A 351 12.49 19.60 -35.32
CA SER A 351 11.56 19.04 -36.31
C SER A 351 10.66 17.89 -35.86
N MET A 352 9.57 18.25 -35.16
CA MET A 352 8.29 17.57 -35.34
C MET A 352 7.24 18.61 -35.75
N THR A 353 7.33 19.11 -36.98
CA THR A 353 6.18 19.67 -37.68
C THR A 353 5.44 18.51 -38.36
N SER A 354 4.19 18.34 -37.94
CA SER A 354 3.10 17.62 -38.61
C SER A 354 3.34 16.18 -39.05
N SER A 355 2.73 15.22 -38.35
CA SER A 355 1.67 14.39 -38.94
C SER A 355 1.00 13.47 -37.90
N LYS A 356 -0.34 13.63 -37.82
CA LYS A 356 -1.36 12.65 -37.40
C LYS A 356 -1.18 11.86 -36.09
N LYS A 357 -2.01 12.27 -35.12
CA LYS A 357 -2.57 11.45 -34.02
C LYS A 357 -2.77 9.97 -34.44
N ARG A 358 -2.11 9.06 -33.74
CA ARG A 358 -2.65 7.75 -33.38
C ARG A 358 -2.43 7.53 -31.89
N SER A 359 -3.55 7.32 -31.20
CA SER A 359 -3.66 6.88 -29.81
C SER A 359 -2.93 5.54 -29.63
N CYS A 360 -2.09 5.44 -28.59
CA CYS A 360 -1.67 4.15 -28.04
C CYS A 360 -1.84 4.19 -26.52
N ARG A 361 -2.88 3.49 -26.05
CA ARG A 361 -3.07 3.00 -24.69
C ARG A 361 -2.15 1.79 -24.51
N SER A 362 -1.22 1.81 -23.56
CA SER A 362 -0.88 0.61 -22.77
C SER A 362 0.05 0.94 -21.60
N ARG A 363 -0.26 0.29 -20.48
CA ARG A 363 0.47 0.22 -19.21
C ARG A 363 1.92 -0.22 -19.39
N SER A 364 2.85 0.48 -18.74
CA SER A 364 3.95 -0.07 -17.93
C SER A 364 4.87 1.09 -17.52
N SER A 365 4.79 1.49 -16.25
CA SER A 365 5.73 2.43 -15.64
C SER A 365 6.97 1.65 -15.17
N ALA A 366 8.08 1.74 -15.89
CA ALA A 366 9.38 1.43 -15.31
C ALA A 366 9.76 2.58 -14.35
N ARG A 367 9.94 2.27 -13.06
CA ARG A 367 10.52 3.21 -12.09
C ARG A 367 12.02 2.94 -12.00
N VAL A 368 12.84 3.97 -12.21
CA VAL A 368 14.28 3.94 -11.96
C VAL A 368 14.49 4.26 -10.48
N HIS A 369 15.18 3.38 -9.74
CA HIS A 369 15.56 3.63 -8.34
C HIS A 369 17.09 3.69 -8.22
N ALA A 370 17.58 4.87 -7.82
CA ALA A 370 18.90 5.23 -7.32
C ALA A 370 20.15 5.01 -8.21
N ALA A 371 20.94 6.09 -8.34
CA ALA A 371 22.34 6.08 -8.78
C ALA A 371 23.21 6.51 -7.58
N ALA A 372 24.30 5.79 -7.31
CA ALA A 372 25.27 6.16 -6.27
C ALA A 372 26.60 6.49 -6.95
N SER A 373 27.10 7.71 -6.74
CA SER A 373 28.46 8.14 -7.11
C SER A 373 29.33 8.27 -5.86
N PRO A 374 30.60 7.82 -5.86
CA PRO A 374 31.55 8.20 -4.82
C PRO A 374 32.15 9.58 -5.16
N SER A 375 31.95 10.55 -4.26
CA SER A 375 32.53 11.88 -4.35
C SER A 375 34.03 11.88 -4.06
N ALA A 376 34.82 12.50 -4.93
CA ALA A 376 36.25 12.70 -4.73
C ALA A 376 36.56 13.86 -3.76
N VAL A 377 37.33 13.50 -2.72
CA VAL A 377 38.33 14.27 -1.95
C VAL A 377 37.82 15.26 -0.88
N GLY A 378 37.97 14.84 0.39
CA GLY A 378 38.28 15.76 1.48
C GLY A 378 37.88 15.31 2.89
N SER A 379 38.80 14.65 3.59
CA SER A 379 38.86 14.46 5.06
C SER A 379 38.03 13.35 5.74
N ARG A 380 38.75 12.58 6.56
CA ARG A 380 38.38 11.51 7.50
C ARG A 380 36.91 11.52 7.95
N GLY A 381 36.18 10.45 7.66
CA GLY A 381 34.89 10.14 8.26
C GLY A 381 34.44 8.74 7.86
N TRP A 382 34.04 7.93 8.84
CA TRP A 382 33.45 6.61 8.62
C TRP A 382 32.26 6.74 7.67
N VAL A 383 32.24 6.00 6.56
CA VAL A 383 31.02 5.85 5.75
C VAL A 383 30.09 4.92 6.52
N ARG A 384 29.16 5.53 7.25
CA ARG A 384 28.00 4.85 7.82
C ARG A 384 27.08 4.53 6.64
N ALA A 385 26.97 3.26 6.27
CA ALA A 385 25.91 2.78 5.41
C ALA A 385 24.58 3.13 6.09
N THR A 386 23.96 4.22 5.65
CA THR A 386 22.63 4.60 6.12
C THR A 386 21.67 3.95 5.16
N PHE A 387 21.22 2.74 5.51
CA PHE A 387 20.03 2.17 4.90
C PHE A 387 18.87 3.09 5.25
N ALA A 388 18.50 3.96 4.32
CA ALA A 388 17.23 4.66 4.37
C ALA A 388 16.14 3.62 4.10
N TRP A 389 15.62 3.04 5.17
CA TRP A 389 14.33 2.37 5.15
C TRP A 389 13.27 3.40 4.75
N SER A 390 12.91 3.40 3.48
CA SER A 390 11.56 3.78 3.11
C SER A 390 10.69 2.56 3.42
N ARG A 391 10.04 2.54 4.59
CA ARG A 391 8.84 1.71 4.74
C ARG A 391 7.84 2.18 3.69
N ARG A 392 7.67 1.40 2.64
CA ARG A 392 6.37 0.90 2.17
C ARG A 392 6.56 -0.09 1.04
#